data_AF-A0A820KML3-F1
#
_entry.id   AF-A0A820KML3-F1
#
_cell.length_a   1.000
_cell.length_b   1.000
_cell.length_c   1.000
_cell.angle_alpha   90.00
_cell.angle_beta   90.00
_cell.angle_gamma   90.00
#
_symmetry.space_group_name_H-M   'P 1'
#
loop_
_entity.id
_entity.type
_entity.pdbx_description
1 polymer ?
#
loop_
_entity_poly.entity_id
_entity_poly.type
_entity_poly.pdbx_seq_one_letter_code
_entity_poly.pdbx_strand_id
1 'polypeptide(L)'
;YAKLLPKDSQSPPIQFQYLCQLSNISQCLGIEGQERFTITLWNPLIHQVTQHIRVPVRTDYTVRDPTGETLFTELVPISQAVQNIPGRTSLTQKQIIFKVTLPALGFNTYYFEKKREFFVVFI
;
A
#
# COMPACT_ATOMS: atom_id res chain seq x y z
N TYR A 1 -7.97 -25.26 16.46
CA TYR A 1 -7.58 -24.99 15.05
C TYR A 1 -6.26 -25.64 14.65
N ALA A 2 -5.33 -25.96 15.56
CA ALA A 2 -4.04 -26.58 15.24
C ALA A 2 -4.08 -28.06 14.74
N LYS A 3 -5.25 -28.70 14.65
CA LYS A 3 -5.39 -30.11 14.26
C LYS A 3 -5.80 -30.34 12.79
N LEU A 4 -5.93 -29.28 11.99
CA LEU A 4 -6.40 -29.36 10.61
C LEU A 4 -5.33 -29.05 9.55
N LEU A 5 -4.08 -28.79 9.98
CA LEU A 5 -2.98 -28.55 9.05
C LEU A 5 -2.23 -29.87 8.77
N PRO A 6 -1.91 -30.19 7.51
CA PRO A 6 -1.02 -31.27 7.16
C PRO A 6 0.32 -31.14 7.91
N LYS A 7 0.82 -32.26 8.43
CA LYS A 7 2.02 -32.35 9.28
C LYS A 7 3.29 -31.75 8.65
N ASP A 8 3.33 -31.62 7.32
CA ASP A 8 4.44 -31.06 6.53
C ASP A 8 4.17 -29.67 5.93
N SER A 9 3.02 -29.05 6.21
CA SER A 9 2.78 -27.68 5.77
C SER A 9 3.48 -26.70 6.71
N GLN A 10 4.53 -26.04 6.20
CA GLN A 10 5.07 -24.84 6.86
C GLN A 10 3.90 -23.93 7.18
N SER A 11 3.78 -23.52 8.45
CA SER A 11 2.76 -22.54 8.83
C SER A 11 2.90 -21.35 7.87
N PRO A 12 1.83 -20.92 7.19
CA PRO A 12 1.91 -19.78 6.29
C PRO A 12 2.60 -18.64 7.04
N PRO A 13 3.52 -17.91 6.40
CA PRO A 13 4.23 -16.82 7.06
C PRO A 13 3.20 -15.91 7.73
N ILE A 14 3.43 -15.61 9.01
CA ILE A 14 2.50 -14.83 9.82
C ILE A 14 2.30 -13.48 9.12
N GLN A 15 1.13 -13.29 8.51
CA GLN A 15 0.79 -12.04 7.84
C GLN A 15 0.30 -11.05 8.89
N PHE A 16 1.15 -10.08 9.22
CA PHE A 16 0.77 -8.96 10.07
C PHE A 16 -0.16 -8.04 9.30
N GLN A 17 -1.42 -7.97 9.72
CA GLN A 17 -2.38 -6.98 9.22
C GLN A 17 -2.19 -5.69 10.00
N TYR A 18 -1.86 -4.60 9.32
CA TYR A 18 -1.70 -3.29 9.93
C TYR A 18 -2.79 -2.34 9.45
N LEU A 19 -3.46 -1.67 10.39
CA LEU A 19 -4.43 -0.63 10.08
C LEU A 19 -3.73 0.74 10.11
N CYS A 20 -3.64 1.40 8.95
CA CYS A 20 -3.04 2.74 8.84
C CYS A 20 -3.98 3.84 9.37
N GLN A 21 -4.15 3.96 10.69
CA GLN A 21 -5.04 4.95 11.31
C GLN A 21 -4.57 6.40 11.11
N LEU A 22 -3.27 6.62 10.92
CA LEU A 22 -2.65 7.95 10.77
C LEU A 22 -2.52 8.42 9.30
N SER A 23 -3.36 7.90 8.40
CA SER A 23 -3.37 8.30 6.98
C SER A 23 -3.75 9.78 6.77
N ASN A 24 -4.40 10.42 7.75
CA ASN A 24 -4.70 11.86 7.72
C ASN A 24 -3.41 12.71 7.63
N ILE A 25 -2.39 12.36 8.40
CA ILE A 25 -1.07 13.04 8.42
C ILE A 25 -0.06 12.40 7.45
N SER A 26 -0.55 11.66 6.46
CA SER A 26 0.25 10.89 5.49
C SER A 26 1.33 10.03 6.17
N GLN A 27 0.95 9.27 7.19
CA GLN A 27 1.83 8.36 7.93
C GLN A 27 1.25 6.94 7.99
N CYS A 28 2.08 5.92 7.71
CA CYS A 28 1.73 4.54 8.01
C CYS A 28 2.97 3.68 8.28
N LEU A 29 3.21 3.39 9.56
CA LEU A 29 4.43 2.69 10.01
C LEU A 29 4.54 1.25 9.49
N GLY A 30 3.41 0.58 9.23
CA GLY A 30 3.41 -0.81 8.76
C GLY A 30 3.96 -1.03 7.35
N ILE A 31 3.96 0.00 6.51
CA ILE A 31 4.44 -0.08 5.11
C ILE A 31 5.77 0.66 4.91
N GLU A 32 6.14 1.54 5.83
CA GLU A 32 7.38 2.32 5.76
C GLU A 32 8.61 1.41 5.87
N GLY A 33 9.29 1.19 4.75
CA GLY A 33 10.52 0.39 4.68
C GLY A 33 10.32 -1.05 4.17
N GLN A 34 9.09 -1.47 3.87
CA GLN A 34 8.83 -2.77 3.26
C GLN A 34 9.12 -2.74 1.76
N GLU A 35 9.84 -3.75 1.25
CA GLU A 35 10.10 -3.87 -0.19
C GLU A 35 8.88 -4.35 -0.97
N ARG A 36 8.07 -5.20 -0.33
CA ARG A 36 6.83 -5.74 -0.87
C ARG A 36 5.78 -5.75 0.21
N PHE A 37 4.59 -5.26 -0.11
CA PHE A 37 3.46 -5.29 0.79
C PHE A 37 2.16 -5.31 -0.01
N THR A 38 1.07 -5.60 0.68
CA THR A 38 -0.25 -5.69 0.08
C THR A 38 -1.20 -4.76 0.83
N ILE A 39 -2.04 -4.05 0.11
CA ILE A 39 -3.08 -3.19 0.69
C ILE A 39 -4.44 -3.74 0.28
N THR A 40 -5.27 -4.03 1.27
CA THR A 40 -6.68 -4.39 1.07
C THR A 40 -7.55 -3.18 1.33
N LEU A 41 -8.39 -2.82 0.37
CA LEU A 41 -9.28 -1.67 0.43
C LEU A 41 -10.72 -2.14 0.47
N TRP A 42 -11.45 -1.74 1.51
CA TRP A 42 -12.84 -2.12 1.73
C TRP A 42 -13.79 -0.96 1.46
N ASN A 43 -14.88 -1.24 0.75
CA ASN A 43 -15.99 -0.34 0.54
C ASN A 43 -17.20 -0.78 1.40
N PRO A 44 -17.51 -0.06 2.49
CA PRO A 44 -18.67 -0.37 3.32
C PRO A 44 -20.01 0.07 2.71
N LEU A 45 -20.01 0.79 1.59
CA LEU A 45 -21.24 1.29 0.98
C LEU A 45 -21.92 0.20 0.13
N ILE A 46 -23.24 0.28 0.04
CA ILE A 46 -24.08 -0.64 -0.75
C ILE A 46 -23.99 -0.42 -2.26
N HIS A 47 -23.21 0.57 -2.70
CA HIS A 47 -22.99 0.87 -4.11
C HIS A 47 -21.48 0.87 -4.41
N GLN A 48 -21.16 0.66 -5.69
CA GLN A 48 -19.80 0.73 -6.19
C GLN A 48 -19.19 2.12 -5.99
N VAL A 49 -17.95 2.18 -5.54
CA VAL A 49 -17.22 3.44 -5.32
C VAL A 49 -15.99 3.46 -6.21
N THR A 50 -15.82 4.57 -6.94
CA THR A 50 -14.59 4.85 -7.69
C THR A 50 -13.93 6.10 -7.10
N GLN A 51 -12.70 5.97 -6.62
CA GLN A 51 -11.98 7.06 -5.94
C GLN A 51 -10.48 6.99 -6.18
N HIS A 52 -9.80 8.11 -5.97
CA HIS A 52 -8.34 8.15 -5.95
C HIS A 52 -7.86 7.94 -4.53
N ILE A 53 -6.95 6.98 -4.35
CA ILE A 53 -6.37 6.67 -3.05
C ILE A 53 -4.94 7.13 -3.03
N ARG A 54 -4.52 7.68 -1.90
CA ARG A 54 -3.16 8.16 -1.63
C ARG A 54 -2.50 7.25 -0.61
N VAL A 55 -1.29 6.79 -0.91
CA VAL A 55 -0.49 5.92 -0.03
C VAL A 55 0.87 6.59 0.20
N PRO A 56 1.22 6.96 1.44
CA PRO A 56 2.53 7.53 1.73
C PRO A 56 3.61 6.46 1.54
N VAL A 57 4.65 6.79 0.76
CA VAL A 57 5.74 5.86 0.45
C VAL A 57 7.10 6.55 0.57
N ARG A 58 8.13 5.77 0.91
CA ARG A 58 9.50 6.28 1.01
C ARG A 58 10.22 6.28 -0.33
N THR A 59 9.94 5.29 -1.17
CA THR A 59 10.53 5.08 -2.49
C THR A 59 9.43 4.84 -3.52
N ASP A 60 9.82 4.63 -4.78
CA ASP A 60 8.88 4.33 -5.85
C ASP A 60 8.46 2.86 -5.82
N TYR A 61 7.19 2.59 -6.10
CA TYR A 61 6.62 1.24 -6.15
C TYR A 61 5.87 1.03 -7.47
N THR A 62 5.92 -0.20 -7.96
CA THR A 62 5.01 -0.72 -8.98
C THR A 62 3.79 -1.27 -8.25
N VAL A 63 2.61 -0.84 -8.66
CA VAL A 63 1.34 -1.27 -8.06
C VAL A 63 0.63 -2.17 -9.04
N ARG A 64 0.20 -3.34 -8.57
CA ARG A 64 -0.61 -4.27 -9.34
C ARG A 64 -2.00 -4.40 -8.74
N ASP A 65 -2.96 -4.56 -9.61
CA ASP A 65 -4.36 -4.80 -9.25
C ASP A 65 -4.59 -6.27 -8.83
N PRO A 66 -5.81 -6.65 -8.43
CA PRO A 66 -6.14 -8.04 -8.11
C PRO A 66 -6.02 -9.01 -9.28
N THR A 67 -6.06 -8.52 -10.53
CA THR A 67 -5.93 -9.35 -11.74
C THR A 67 -4.47 -9.59 -12.14
N GLY A 68 -3.54 -8.84 -11.53
CA GLY A 68 -2.10 -8.92 -11.77
C GLY A 68 -1.56 -7.87 -12.75
N GLU A 69 -2.45 -7.04 -13.31
CA GLU A 69 -2.11 -5.94 -14.20
C GLU A 69 -1.46 -4.78 -13.46
N THR A 70 -0.51 -4.11 -14.11
CA THR A 70 0.18 -2.96 -13.52
C THR A 70 -0.65 -1.71 -13.69
N LEU A 71 -0.98 -1.05 -12.57
CA LEU A 71 -1.75 0.19 -12.58
C LEU A 71 -0.86 1.39 -12.90
N PHE A 72 -1.43 2.35 -13.61
CA PHE A 72 -0.83 3.68 -13.72
C PHE A 72 -0.90 4.38 -12.37
N THR A 73 0.27 4.79 -11.87
CA THR A 73 0.40 5.45 -10.57
C THR A 73 1.13 6.78 -10.72
N GLU A 74 0.68 7.77 -9.96
CA GLU A 74 1.31 9.08 -9.92
C GLU A 74 2.03 9.28 -8.60
N LEU A 75 3.28 9.72 -8.65
CA LEU A 75 4.08 9.99 -7.47
C LEU A 75 4.06 11.50 -7.19
N VAL A 76 3.44 11.88 -6.08
CA VAL A 76 3.22 13.27 -5.71
C VAL A 76 3.96 13.60 -4.41
N PRO A 77 4.67 14.73 -4.31
CA PRO A 77 5.29 15.15 -3.06
C PRO A 77 4.21 15.50 -2.01
N ILE A 78 4.45 15.11 -0.77
CA ILE A 78 3.61 15.51 0.37
C ILE A 78 3.89 16.99 0.66
N SER A 79 2.85 17.80 0.87
CA SER A 79 3.03 19.23 1.19
C SER A 79 3.86 19.45 2.46
N GLN A 80 4.66 20.52 2.50
CA GLN A 80 5.50 20.84 3.67
C GLN A 80 4.67 21.04 4.94
N ALA A 81 3.46 21.60 4.83
CA ALA A 81 2.55 21.76 5.96
C ALA A 81 2.21 20.42 6.62
N VAL A 82 1.93 19.38 5.83
CA VAL A 82 1.68 18.02 6.34
C VAL A 82 2.96 17.39 6.90
N GLN A 83 4.10 17.64 6.25
CA GLN A 83 5.37 17.10 6.73
C GLN A 83 5.76 17.64 8.11
N ASN A 84 5.39 18.88 8.41
CA ASN A 84 5.73 19.60 9.65
C ASN A 84 4.66 19.47 10.75
N ILE A 85 3.64 18.61 10.58
CA ILE A 85 2.62 18.40 11.62
C ILE A 85 3.31 17.87 12.89
N PRO A 86 3.12 18.51 14.06
CA PRO A 86 3.71 18.06 15.30
C PRO A 86 3.21 16.65 15.65
N GLY A 87 4.14 15.77 16.05
CA GLY A 87 3.84 14.37 16.36
C GLY A 87 3.89 13.42 15.16
N ARG A 88 4.14 13.93 13.93
CA ARG A 88 4.44 13.09 12.77
C ARG A 88 5.84 12.49 12.91
N THR A 89 5.93 11.16 12.85
CA THR A 89 7.20 10.40 12.97
C THR A 89 7.58 9.68 11.66
N SER A 90 6.78 9.85 10.61
CA SER A 90 7.03 9.26 9.29
C SER A 90 8.22 9.88 8.57
N LEU A 91 9.01 9.05 7.89
CA LEU A 91 10.11 9.48 7.00
C LEU A 91 9.66 9.63 5.54
N THR A 92 8.37 9.46 5.25
CA THR A 92 7.85 9.55 3.88
C THR A 92 7.75 11.01 3.42
N GLN A 93 8.20 11.29 2.20
CA GLN A 93 8.14 12.62 1.59
C GLN A 93 7.26 12.66 0.34
N LYS A 94 6.88 11.48 -0.17
CA LYS A 94 6.08 11.31 -1.37
C LYS A 94 4.92 10.38 -1.07
N GLN A 95 3.90 10.47 -1.89
CA GLN A 95 2.74 9.59 -1.86
C GLN A 95 2.42 9.13 -3.27
N ILE A 96 2.02 7.86 -3.38
CA ILE A 96 1.51 7.30 -4.62
C ILE A 96 0.00 7.54 -4.65
N ILE A 97 -0.49 8.05 -5.77
CA ILE A 97 -1.91 8.24 -6.06
C ILE A 97 -2.29 7.34 -7.22
N PHE A 98 -3.40 6.62 -7.06
CA PHE A 98 -3.96 5.79 -8.12
C PHE A 98 -5.48 5.68 -7.97
N LYS A 99 -6.15 5.45 -9.10
CA LYS A 99 -7.60 5.30 -9.15
C LYS A 99 -7.97 3.85 -8.85
N VAL A 100 -8.94 3.66 -7.97
CA VAL A 100 -9.52 2.35 -7.66
C VAL A 100 -11.02 2.37 -7.91
N THR A 101 -11.54 1.19 -8.25
CA THR A 101 -12.97 0.91 -8.25
C THR A 101 -13.21 -0.26 -7.31
N LEU A 102 -14.07 -0.05 -6.30
CA LEU A 102 -14.40 -1.04 -5.30
C LEU A 102 -15.87 -1.45 -5.45
N PRO A 103 -16.17 -2.76 -5.42
CA PRO A 103 -17.55 -3.25 -5.49
C PRO A 103 -18.37 -2.82 -4.26
N ALA A 104 -19.70 -2.89 -4.37
CA ALA A 104 -20.60 -2.69 -3.24
C ALA A 104 -20.37 -3.75 -2.16
N LEU A 105 -20.26 -3.32 -0.90
CA LEU A 105 -20.02 -4.19 0.27
C LEU A 105 -18.88 -5.20 -0.01
N GLY A 106 -17.78 -4.72 -0.58
CA GLY A 106 -16.69 -5.56 -1.06
C GLY A 106 -15.31 -4.92 -0.91
N PHE A 107 -14.27 -5.71 -1.17
CA PHE A 107 -12.88 -5.26 -1.12
C PHE A 107 -12.11 -5.67 -2.37
N ASN A 108 -11.04 -4.93 -2.65
CA ASN A 108 -10.00 -5.31 -3.60
C ASN A 108 -8.63 -5.24 -2.93
N THR A 109 -7.72 -6.11 -3.36
CA THR A 109 -6.38 -6.26 -2.81
C THR A 109 -5.35 -5.87 -3.86
N TYR A 110 -4.47 -4.93 -3.51
CA TYR A 110 -3.46 -4.38 -4.41
C TYR A 110 -2.06 -4.74 -3.91
N TYR A 111 -1.17 -5.05 -4.83
CA TYR A 111 0.18 -5.50 -4.53
C TYR A 111 1.18 -4.41 -4.85
N PHE A 112 2.01 -4.08 -3.87
CA PHE A 112 3.05 -3.07 -4.00
C PHE A 112 4.40 -3.77 -4.01
N GLU A 113 5.22 -3.46 -5.01
CA GLU A 113 6.58 -3.94 -5.13
C GLU A 113 7.52 -2.76 -5.43
N LYS A 114 8.56 -2.61 -4.62
CA LYS A 114 9.53 -1.53 -4.77
C LYS A 114 10.17 -1.57 -6.16
N LYS A 115 10.18 -0.45 -6.86
CA LYS A 115 10.91 -0.32 -8.12
C LYS A 115 12.40 -0.39 -7.82
N ARG A 116 13.12 -1.29 -8.50
CA ARG A 116 14.58 -1.26 -8.50
C ARG A 116 15.00 -0.16 -9.47
N GLU A 117 15.67 0.86 -8.96
CA GLU A 117 16.40 1.80 -9.82
C GLU A 117 17.54 1.02 -10.47
N PHE A 118 17.40 0.70 -11.76
CA PHE A 118 18.53 0.24 -12.55
C PHE A 118 19.40 1.47 -12.83
N PHE A 119 20.55 1.53 -12.18
CA PHE A 119 21.61 2.47 -12.56
C PHE A 119 22.14 1.99 -13.92
N VAL A 120 21.67 2.60 -15.01
CA VAL A 120 22.33 2.43 -16.30
C VAL A 120 23.63 3.21 -16.19
N VAL A 121 24.73 2.49 -15.97
CA VAL A 121 26.07 3.06 -16.07
C VAL A 121 26.28 3.38 -17.55
N PHE A 122 26.16 4.66 -17.91
CA PHE A 122 26.70 5.14 -19.18
C PHE A 122 28.22 5.08 -19.04
N ILE A 123 28.83 4.05 -19.64
CA ILE A 123 30.28 3.94 -19.83
C ILE A 123 30.68 4.85 -20.98
#